data_AF-A0A7K2QFA9-F1
#
_entry.id   AF-A0A7K2QFA9-F1
#
_cell.length_a   1.000
_cell.length_b   1.000
_cell.length_c   1.000
_cell.angle_alpha   90.00
_cell.angle_beta   90.00
_cell.angle_gamma   90.00
#
_symmetry.space_group_name_H-M   'P 1'
#
loop_
_entity.id
_entity.type
_entity.pdbx_description
1 polymer ?
#
loop_
_entity_poly.entity_id
_entity_poly.type
_entity_poly.pdbx_seq_one_letter_code
_entity_poly.pdbx_strand_id
1 'polypeptide(L)'
;GGQLREHLAGSVDPARLPQVVIRLRALPRNRGGQENREALPQPVLTAQQGRGAGGSGKYTPAGSGAPTPLGVVGCAIPFLIGTGLIFFILSKILWPGSTDLSGVPSPWDFLFFVLYLFEGASFAAGLVFLFAGHALMRRHGPGRGPGKSPGLTRAAHLAVVYLLIAWWPQDNFYRLAAKHDWPLQAALVYAFNIPLMLAAVLLAFYVTRTPPSPFDFEQAGESDGVSVR
;
A
#
# COMPACT_ATOMS: atom_id res chain seq x y z
N GLY A 1 -15.70 -3.17 -31.96
CA GLY A 1 -16.25 -4.41 -31.37
C GLY A 1 -16.93 -5.26 -32.43
N GLY A 2 -18.06 -4.79 -32.98
CA GLY A 2 -18.86 -5.53 -33.96
C GLY A 2 -18.10 -5.99 -35.21
N GLN A 3 -17.37 -5.07 -35.87
CA GLN A 3 -16.61 -5.38 -37.09
C GLN A 3 -15.57 -6.50 -36.94
N LEU A 4 -14.92 -6.62 -35.77
CA LEU A 4 -13.95 -7.69 -35.54
C LEU A 4 -14.64 -9.05 -35.37
N ARG A 5 -15.85 -9.07 -34.80
CA ARG A 5 -16.62 -10.32 -34.65
C ARG A 5 -17.17 -10.79 -35.98
N GLU A 6 -17.68 -9.88 -36.81
CA GLU A 6 -18.11 -10.18 -38.17
C GLU A 6 -16.95 -10.73 -39.01
N HIS A 7 -15.76 -10.15 -38.88
CA HIS A 7 -14.56 -10.66 -39.55
C HIS A 7 -14.16 -12.06 -39.06
N LEU A 8 -14.25 -12.33 -37.75
CA LEU A 8 -13.89 -13.63 -37.18
C LEU A 8 -14.95 -14.73 -37.42
N ALA A 9 -16.22 -14.37 -37.65
CA ALA A 9 -17.31 -15.32 -37.88
C ALA A 9 -17.13 -16.17 -39.16
N GLY A 10 -16.34 -15.69 -40.12
CA GLY A 10 -15.99 -16.43 -41.34
C GLY A 10 -14.73 -17.29 -41.24
N SER A 11 -13.94 -17.18 -40.16
CA SER A 11 -12.62 -17.82 -40.05
C SER A 11 -12.44 -18.69 -38.81
N VAL A 12 -13.36 -18.62 -37.85
CA VAL A 12 -13.28 -19.34 -36.57
C VAL A 12 -14.63 -19.98 -36.29
N ASP A 13 -14.60 -21.22 -35.80
CA ASP A 13 -15.80 -21.94 -35.33
C ASP A 13 -16.65 -21.04 -34.41
N PRO A 14 -17.97 -20.93 -34.64
CA PRO A 14 -18.88 -20.14 -33.81
C PRO A 14 -18.73 -20.38 -32.30
N ALA A 15 -18.38 -21.60 -31.88
CA ALA A 15 -18.16 -21.95 -30.47
C ALA A 15 -16.89 -21.30 -29.86
N ARG A 16 -15.96 -20.82 -30.68
CA ARG A 16 -14.70 -20.17 -30.27
C ARG A 16 -14.74 -18.65 -30.42
N LEU A 17 -15.86 -18.08 -30.80
CA LEU A 17 -16.00 -16.62 -30.93
C LEU A 17 -15.95 -15.95 -29.54
N PRO A 18 -15.13 -14.90 -29.37
CA PRO A 18 -15.02 -14.22 -28.09
C PRO A 18 -16.34 -13.50 -27.74
N GLN A 19 -16.86 -13.77 -26.54
CA GLN A 19 -18.10 -13.13 -26.06
C GLN A 19 -17.93 -11.64 -25.77
N VAL A 20 -16.72 -11.20 -25.39
CA VAL A 20 -16.39 -9.80 -25.12
C VAL A 20 -15.06 -9.45 -25.78
N VAL A 21 -14.99 -8.30 -26.43
CA VAL A 21 -13.75 -7.74 -26.99
C VAL A 21 -13.47 -6.43 -26.26
N ILE A 22 -12.38 -6.39 -25.50
CA ILE A 22 -11.94 -5.19 -24.76
C ILE A 22 -10.83 -4.51 -25.55
N ARG A 23 -11.02 -3.24 -25.89
CA ARG A 23 -9.99 -2.43 -26.55
C ARG A 23 -9.02 -1.90 -25.50
N LEU A 24 -7.74 -2.20 -25.66
CA LEU A 24 -6.66 -1.70 -24.82
C LEU A 24 -5.70 -0.87 -25.68
N ARG A 25 -5.15 0.22 -25.12
CA ARG A 25 -4.08 0.99 -25.78
C ARG A 25 -2.79 0.18 -25.90
N ALA A 26 -2.47 -0.61 -24.88
CA ALA A 26 -1.29 -1.48 -24.86
C ALA A 26 -1.56 -2.70 -23.98
N LEU A 27 -0.98 -3.84 -24.35
CA LEU A 27 -1.00 -5.04 -23.52
C LEU A 27 -0.12 -4.83 -22.27
N PRO A 28 -0.62 -5.11 -21.06
CA PRO A 28 0.21 -5.08 -19.86
C PRO A 28 1.41 -6.03 -19.99
N ARG A 29 2.60 -5.57 -19.61
CA ARG A 29 3.84 -6.37 -19.67
C ARG A 29 4.46 -6.56 -18.29
N ASN A 30 5.17 -7.67 -18.09
CA ASN A 30 6.00 -7.94 -16.94
C ASN A 30 7.38 -7.26 -17.07
N ARG A 31 8.23 -7.39 -16.05
CA ARG A 31 9.56 -6.75 -16.03
C ARG A 31 10.49 -7.26 -17.15
N GLY A 32 10.25 -8.48 -17.65
CA GLY A 32 10.96 -9.06 -18.79
C GLY A 32 10.35 -8.69 -20.14
N GLY A 33 9.36 -7.80 -20.18
CA GLY A 33 8.71 -7.37 -21.43
C GLY A 33 7.70 -8.36 -22.01
N GLN A 34 7.44 -9.49 -21.34
CA GLN A 34 6.43 -10.46 -21.74
C GLN A 34 5.04 -10.01 -21.30
N GLU A 35 4.00 -10.48 -21.96
CA GLU A 35 2.62 -10.15 -21.64
C GLU A 35 2.23 -10.66 -20.24
N ASN A 36 1.64 -9.78 -19.44
CA ASN A 36 1.11 -10.12 -18.13
C ASN A 36 -0.40 -10.32 -18.22
N ARG A 37 -0.86 -11.57 -18.19
CA ARG A 37 -2.29 -11.91 -18.32
C ARG A 37 -3.09 -11.60 -17.05
N GLU A 38 -2.47 -11.76 -15.88
CA GLU A 38 -3.10 -11.45 -14.58
C GLU A 38 -3.40 -9.97 -14.41
N ALA A 39 -2.74 -9.13 -15.20
CA ALA A 39 -2.90 -7.70 -15.25
C ALA A 39 -4.09 -7.22 -16.10
N LEU A 40 -4.73 -8.11 -16.86
CA LEU A 40 -5.76 -7.72 -17.81
C LEU A 40 -7.04 -7.34 -17.06
N PRO A 41 -7.75 -6.27 -17.50
CA PRO A 41 -9.04 -5.92 -16.94
C PRO A 41 -10.03 -7.05 -17.22
N GLN A 42 -10.74 -7.50 -16.18
CA GLN A 42 -11.75 -8.54 -16.31
C GLN A 42 -13.05 -7.93 -16.87
N PRO A 43 -13.72 -8.59 -17.82
CA PRO A 43 -15.04 -8.17 -18.26
C PRO A 43 -16.03 -8.25 -17.10
N VAL A 44 -16.78 -7.17 -16.85
CA VAL A 44 -17.96 -7.24 -15.98
C VAL A 44 -19.05 -7.97 -16.77
N LEU A 45 -19.14 -9.28 -16.59
CA LEU A 45 -20.23 -10.07 -17.14
C LEU A 45 -21.48 -9.76 -16.31
N THR A 46 -22.36 -8.91 -16.84
CA THR A 46 -23.70 -8.74 -16.27
C THR A 46 -24.39 -10.10 -16.40
N ALA A 47 -24.54 -10.81 -15.28
CA ALA A 47 -25.04 -12.18 -15.25
C ALA A 47 -26.45 -12.25 -15.83
N GLN A 48 -26.55 -12.70 -17.08
CA GLN A 48 -27.80 -13.16 -17.65
C GLN A 48 -28.06 -14.57 -17.09
N GLN A 49 -29.08 -14.71 -16.25
CA GLN A 49 -29.50 -15.97 -15.65
C GLN A 49 -29.81 -17.01 -16.74
N GLY A 50 -29.10 -18.13 -16.73
CA GLY A 50 -29.34 -19.26 -17.63
C GLY A 50 -28.58 -20.52 -17.18
N ARG A 51 -29.34 -21.53 -16.75
CA ARG A 51 -28.95 -22.86 -16.24
C ARG A 51 -28.01 -23.65 -17.18
N GLY A 52 -27.17 -24.52 -16.59
CA GLY A 52 -26.85 -25.84 -17.19
C GLY A 52 -25.41 -26.35 -17.16
N ALA A 53 -25.08 -27.11 -16.11
CA ALA A 53 -24.25 -28.33 -16.02
C ALA A 53 -22.94 -28.55 -16.83
N GLY A 54 -21.89 -28.94 -16.09
CA GLY A 54 -21.10 -30.15 -16.38
C GLY A 54 -19.71 -29.96 -16.99
N GLY A 55 -18.66 -30.24 -16.21
CA GLY A 55 -17.30 -30.36 -16.74
C GLY A 55 -16.23 -30.49 -15.68
N SER A 56 -15.97 -31.73 -15.25
CA SER A 56 -14.86 -32.08 -14.36
C SER A 56 -13.52 -31.67 -14.98
N GLY A 57 -12.77 -30.81 -14.30
CA GLY A 57 -11.40 -30.47 -14.63
C GLY A 57 -10.58 -30.38 -13.34
N LYS A 58 -10.05 -31.53 -12.90
CA LYS A 58 -9.03 -31.58 -11.85
C LYS A 58 -7.75 -30.91 -12.38
N TYR A 59 -7.64 -29.61 -12.18
CA TYR A 59 -6.36 -28.91 -12.17
C TYR A 59 -6.14 -28.39 -10.76
N THR A 60 -5.36 -29.13 -9.98
CA THR A 60 -4.68 -28.64 -8.79
C THR A 60 -3.57 -27.71 -9.25
N PRO A 61 -3.62 -26.38 -9.00
CA PRO A 61 -2.43 -25.57 -9.07
C PRO A 61 -1.60 -25.89 -7.82
N ALA A 62 -0.36 -26.30 -8.06
CA ALA A 62 0.66 -26.41 -7.05
C ALA A 62 0.77 -25.10 -6.25
N GLY A 63 0.70 -25.23 -4.92
CA GLY A 63 1.31 -24.36 -3.92
C GLY A 63 1.44 -22.88 -4.26
N SER A 64 0.33 -22.14 -4.36
CA SER A 64 0.35 -20.76 -3.89
C SER A 64 -0.03 -20.78 -2.41
N GLY A 65 0.99 -20.75 -1.55
CA GLY A 65 0.82 -20.45 -0.13
C GLY A 65 0.33 -19.01 0.04
N ALA A 66 -0.89 -18.73 -0.39
CA ALA A 66 -1.64 -17.59 0.09
C ALA A 66 -1.90 -17.88 1.57
N PRO A 67 -1.32 -17.13 2.51
CA PRO A 67 -1.55 -17.40 3.91
C PRO A 67 -3.05 -17.19 4.15
N THR A 68 -3.70 -18.21 4.67
CA THR A 68 -5.08 -18.10 5.12
C THR A 68 -5.16 -16.96 6.13
N PRO A 69 -6.26 -16.19 6.18
CA PRO A 69 -6.40 -15.10 7.15
C PRO A 69 -6.20 -15.61 8.60
N LEU A 70 -6.47 -16.89 8.86
CA LEU A 70 -6.21 -17.55 10.14
C LEU A 70 -4.71 -17.74 10.46
N GLY A 71 -3.87 -18.03 9.47
CA GLY A 71 -2.42 -18.22 9.66
C GLY A 71 -1.65 -16.90 9.83
N VAL A 72 -2.10 -15.82 9.17
CA VAL A 72 -1.57 -14.47 9.39
C VAL A 72 -1.91 -13.98 10.80
N VAL A 73 -3.14 -14.22 11.27
CA VAL A 73 -3.58 -13.86 12.63
C VAL A 73 -2.84 -14.66 13.72
N GLY A 74 -2.55 -15.95 13.47
CA GLY A 74 -1.81 -16.80 14.40
C GLY A 74 -0.36 -16.39 14.66
N CYS A 75 0.33 -15.81 13.67
CA CYS A 75 1.69 -15.28 13.83
C CYS A 75 1.73 -13.78 14.18
N ALA A 76 0.71 -13.01 13.80
CA ALA A 76 0.65 -11.57 14.07
C ALA A 76 0.54 -11.26 15.56
N ILE A 77 -0.24 -12.04 16.32
CA ILE A 77 -0.41 -11.83 17.76
C ILE A 77 0.89 -12.01 18.55
N PRO A 78 1.64 -13.14 18.43
CA PRO A 78 2.92 -13.29 19.12
C PRO A 78 3.98 -12.31 18.61
N PHE A 79 3.95 -11.92 17.34
CA PHE A 79 4.83 -10.87 16.81
C PHE A 79 4.52 -9.51 17.45
N LEU A 80 3.24 -9.12 17.57
CA LEU A 80 2.82 -7.89 18.24
C LEU A 80 3.18 -7.92 19.74
N ILE A 81 2.95 -9.03 20.43
CA ILE A 81 3.30 -9.20 21.85
C ILE A 81 4.83 -9.12 22.02
N GLY A 82 5.59 -9.84 21.20
CA GLY A 82 7.06 -9.84 21.25
C GLY A 82 7.65 -8.45 20.95
N THR A 83 7.13 -7.77 19.93
CA THR A 83 7.57 -6.42 19.57
C THR A 83 7.16 -5.39 20.63
N GLY A 84 6.00 -5.55 21.26
CA GLY A 84 5.55 -4.73 22.39
C GLY A 84 6.42 -4.90 23.64
N LEU A 85 6.85 -6.13 23.96
CA LEU A 85 7.80 -6.37 25.06
C LEU A 85 9.16 -5.73 24.78
N ILE A 86 9.67 -5.89 23.55
CA ILE A 86 10.91 -5.23 23.12
C ILE A 86 10.77 -3.71 23.24
N PHE A 87 9.65 -3.14 22.76
CA PHE A 87 9.33 -1.71 22.87
C PHE A 87 9.45 -1.21 24.31
N PHE A 88 8.79 -1.87 25.27
CA PHE A 88 8.82 -1.45 26.68
C PHE A 88 10.22 -1.53 27.29
N ILE A 89 10.99 -2.57 26.97
CA ILE A 89 12.37 -2.73 27.44
C ILE A 89 13.26 -1.63 26.84
N LEU A 90 13.17 -1.42 25.53
CA LEU A 90 14.02 -0.47 24.81
C LEU A 90 13.69 0.97 25.20
N SER A 91 12.41 1.30 25.46
CA SER A 91 12.01 2.59 26.03
C SER A 91 12.73 2.88 27.35
N LYS A 92 12.83 1.90 28.26
CA LYS A 92 13.51 2.09 29.55
C LYS A 92 15.03 2.25 29.42
N ILE A 93 15.64 1.62 28.41
CA ILE A 93 17.08 1.69 28.16
C ILE A 93 17.46 3.00 27.47
N LEU A 94 16.70 3.41 26.44
CA LEU A 94 17.00 4.58 25.62
C LEU A 94 16.49 5.88 26.24
N TRP A 95 15.36 5.84 26.96
CA TRP A 95 14.71 7.00 27.57
C TRP A 95 14.26 6.66 29.00
N PRO A 96 15.20 6.53 29.94
CA PRO A 96 14.88 6.18 31.32
C PRO A 96 13.90 7.17 31.95
N GLY A 97 12.82 6.65 32.56
CA GLY A 97 11.76 7.45 33.19
C GLY A 97 10.64 7.94 32.26
N SER A 98 10.78 7.83 30.93
CA SER A 98 9.78 8.30 29.95
C SER A 98 8.43 7.58 29.99
N THR A 99 8.39 6.38 30.56
CA THR A 99 7.19 5.51 30.67
C THR A 99 6.73 5.35 32.11
N ASP A 100 7.29 6.13 33.05
CA ASP A 100 6.87 6.10 34.44
C ASP A 100 5.57 6.89 34.62
N LEU A 101 4.54 6.19 35.09
CA LEU A 101 3.21 6.75 35.33
C LEU A 101 2.93 6.97 36.82
N SER A 102 3.88 6.66 37.71
CA SER A 102 3.69 6.75 39.16
C SER A 102 3.34 8.16 39.65
N GLY A 103 3.78 9.19 38.91
CA GLY A 103 3.47 10.60 39.20
C GLY A 103 2.13 11.09 38.61
N VAL A 104 1.42 10.26 37.85
CA VAL A 104 0.18 10.66 37.15
C VAL A 104 -1.05 10.21 37.96
N PRO A 105 -1.96 11.12 38.35
CA PRO A 105 -3.18 10.74 39.06
C PRO A 105 -4.14 9.92 38.21
N SER A 106 -4.88 9.01 38.84
CA SER A 106 -5.99 8.30 38.21
C SER A 106 -7.13 9.26 37.81
N PRO A 107 -7.78 9.10 36.64
CA PRO A 107 -7.64 8.01 35.66
C PRO A 107 -6.67 8.32 34.49
N TRP A 108 -5.90 9.39 34.59
CA TRP A 108 -5.05 9.86 33.49
C TRP A 108 -3.91 8.89 33.19
N ASP A 109 -3.39 8.22 34.23
CA ASP A 109 -2.41 7.14 34.14
C ASP A 109 -2.84 6.03 33.18
N PHE A 110 -4.11 5.62 33.24
CA PHE A 110 -4.69 4.62 32.34
C PHE A 110 -4.73 5.11 30.88
N LEU A 111 -5.08 6.38 30.65
CA LEU A 111 -5.11 6.93 29.29
C LEU A 111 -3.72 6.98 28.66
N PHE A 112 -2.68 7.35 29.43
CA PHE A 112 -1.30 7.27 28.96
C PHE A 112 -0.84 5.83 28.74
N PHE A 113 -1.26 4.88 29.58
CA PHE A 113 -0.98 3.47 29.35
C PHE A 113 -1.58 2.99 28.02
N VAL A 114 -2.83 3.34 27.72
CA VAL A 114 -3.48 3.02 26.44
C VAL A 114 -2.72 3.64 25.26
N LEU A 115 -2.26 4.89 25.39
CA LEU A 115 -1.41 5.54 24.39
C LEU A 115 -0.15 4.71 24.09
N TYR A 116 0.53 4.17 25.11
CA TYR A 116 1.74 3.35 24.94
C TYR A 116 1.46 2.05 24.17
N LEU A 117 0.26 1.47 24.32
CA LEU A 117 -0.16 0.32 23.52
C LEU A 117 -0.29 0.68 22.04
N PHE A 118 -0.86 1.84 21.73
CA PHE A 118 -0.97 2.32 20.35
C PHE A 118 0.38 2.68 19.74
N GLU A 119 1.28 3.30 20.49
CA GLU A 119 2.67 3.56 20.05
C GLU A 119 3.41 2.24 19.73
N GLY A 120 3.30 1.24 20.61
CA GLY A 120 3.90 -0.07 20.39
C GLY A 120 3.31 -0.79 19.17
N ALA A 121 2.00 -0.73 19.01
CA ALA A 121 1.31 -1.30 17.85
C ALA A 121 1.68 -0.58 16.53
N SER A 122 1.77 0.76 16.54
CA SER A 122 2.16 1.53 15.35
C SER A 122 3.61 1.23 14.97
N PHE A 123 4.51 1.13 15.95
CA PHE A 123 5.91 0.76 15.73
C PHE A 123 6.02 -0.63 15.09
N ALA A 124 5.32 -1.63 15.65
CA ALA A 124 5.31 -2.98 15.11
C ALA A 124 4.73 -3.03 13.69
N ALA A 125 3.61 -2.33 13.44
CA ALA A 125 3.03 -2.21 12.11
C ALA A 125 3.99 -1.52 11.12
N GLY A 126 4.72 -0.50 11.58
CA GLY A 126 5.75 0.19 10.82
C GLY A 126 6.90 -0.72 10.39
N LEU A 127 7.38 -1.59 11.29
CA LEU A 127 8.39 -2.60 10.96
C LEU A 127 7.88 -3.62 9.94
N VAL A 128 6.66 -4.13 10.11
CA VAL A 128 6.04 -5.05 9.13
C VAL A 128 5.94 -4.36 7.77
N PHE A 129 5.49 -3.10 7.75
CA PHE A 129 5.32 -2.34 6.53
C PHE A 129 6.66 -1.95 5.89
N LEU A 130 7.73 -1.75 6.67
CA LEU A 130 9.07 -1.50 6.16
C LEU A 130 9.55 -2.66 5.28
N PHE A 131 9.35 -3.91 5.72
CA PHE A 131 9.81 -5.08 4.97
C PHE A 131 8.83 -5.56 3.90
N ALA A 132 7.52 -5.56 4.18
CA ALA A 132 6.51 -6.11 3.27
C ALA A 132 5.79 -5.05 2.41
N GLY A 133 5.66 -3.82 2.92
CA GLY A 133 4.82 -2.78 2.33
C GLY A 133 5.29 -2.31 0.96
N HIS A 134 6.60 -2.26 0.72
CA HIS A 134 7.13 -1.81 -0.58
C HIS A 134 6.67 -2.68 -1.74
N ALA A 135 6.68 -4.00 -1.57
CA ALA A 135 6.24 -4.95 -2.59
C ALA A 135 4.75 -4.80 -2.88
N LEU A 136 3.93 -4.57 -1.85
CA LEU A 136 2.49 -4.38 -1.97
C LEU A 136 2.14 -3.07 -2.69
N MET A 137 2.79 -1.97 -2.33
CA MET A 137 2.62 -0.66 -3.00
C MET A 137 3.04 -0.70 -4.46
N ARG A 138 4.03 -1.54 -4.82
CA ARG A 138 4.40 -1.73 -6.23
C ARG A 138 3.33 -2.50 -7.02
N ARG A 139 2.58 -3.40 -6.37
CA ARG A 139 1.55 -4.25 -6.99
C ARG A 139 0.20 -3.53 -7.16
N HIS A 140 -0.24 -2.81 -6.12
CA HIS A 140 -1.57 -2.18 -6.05
C HIS A 140 -1.56 -0.65 -6.05
N GLY A 141 -0.38 -0.03 -6.09
CA GLY A 141 -0.28 1.43 -6.00
C GLY A 141 -0.84 2.15 -7.24
N PRO A 142 -1.27 3.41 -7.10
CA PRO A 142 -1.87 4.22 -8.17
C PRO A 142 -1.00 4.36 -9.43
N GLY A 143 0.31 4.13 -9.32
CA GLY A 143 1.25 4.17 -10.43
C GLY A 143 1.32 2.90 -11.29
N ARG A 144 0.19 2.31 -11.69
CA ARG A 144 0.13 1.24 -12.70
C ARG A 144 -0.08 1.87 -14.09
N GLY A 145 0.94 2.52 -14.62
CA GLY A 145 0.89 3.11 -15.96
C GLY A 145 2.24 3.56 -16.51
N PRO A 146 2.32 3.90 -17.80
CA PRO A 146 3.51 4.47 -18.41
C PRO A 146 3.84 5.82 -17.74
N GLY A 147 5.09 6.05 -17.32
CA GLY A 147 5.50 7.27 -16.60
C GLY A 147 5.80 7.13 -15.11
N LYS A 148 5.90 5.89 -14.59
CA LYS A 148 6.20 5.63 -13.17
C LYS A 148 7.62 6.07 -12.80
N SER A 149 7.74 6.99 -11.83
CA SER A 149 9.01 7.23 -11.15
C SER A 149 9.19 6.21 -10.00
N PRO A 150 10.15 5.26 -10.09
CA PRO A 150 10.41 4.31 -9.00
C PRO A 150 10.81 5.01 -7.69
N GLY A 151 11.35 6.23 -7.79
CA GLY A 151 11.66 7.09 -6.64
C GLY A 151 10.42 7.46 -5.82
N LEU A 152 9.29 7.83 -6.45
CA LEU A 152 8.11 8.26 -5.70
C LEU A 152 7.47 7.12 -4.89
N THR A 153 7.44 5.90 -5.43
CA THR A 153 6.91 4.75 -4.68
C THR A 153 7.80 4.42 -3.47
N ARG A 154 9.13 4.55 -3.62
CA ARG A 154 10.07 4.39 -2.49
C ARG A 154 9.87 5.49 -1.45
N ALA A 155 9.76 6.73 -1.90
CA ALA A 155 9.59 7.86 -1.02
C ALA A 155 8.26 7.78 -0.24
N ALA A 156 7.16 7.40 -0.90
CA ALA A 156 5.87 7.16 -0.24
C ALA A 156 5.92 5.96 0.74
N HIS A 157 6.63 4.89 0.38
CA HIS A 157 6.85 3.76 1.29
C HIS A 157 7.59 4.18 2.55
N LEU A 158 8.71 4.91 2.41
CA LEU A 158 9.49 5.43 3.53
C LEU A 158 8.68 6.43 4.36
N ALA A 159 7.84 7.27 3.73
CA ALA A 159 6.95 8.19 4.43
C ALA A 159 5.96 7.46 5.33
N VAL A 160 5.31 6.40 4.84
CA VAL A 160 4.38 5.60 5.67
C VAL A 160 5.13 4.90 6.81
N VAL A 161 6.30 4.33 6.54
CA VAL A 161 7.12 3.72 7.61
C VAL A 161 7.47 4.75 8.68
N TYR A 162 7.92 5.93 8.27
CA TYR A 162 8.26 7.01 9.18
C TYR A 162 7.05 7.45 10.01
N LEU A 163 5.90 7.67 9.37
CA LEU A 163 4.63 8.01 10.04
C LEU A 163 4.17 6.96 11.06
N LEU A 164 4.59 5.70 10.95
CA LEU A 164 4.21 4.64 11.89
C LEU A 164 5.22 4.48 13.04
N ILE A 165 6.50 4.61 12.73
CA ILE A 165 7.60 4.38 13.68
C ILE A 165 7.93 5.63 14.50
N ALA A 166 7.84 6.83 13.93
CA ALA A 166 8.38 8.06 14.52
C ALA A 166 7.72 8.46 15.84
N TRP A 167 6.46 8.09 16.06
CA TRP A 167 5.74 8.35 17.32
C TRP A 167 6.49 7.83 18.54
N TRP A 168 7.14 6.66 18.41
CA TRP A 168 7.84 6.05 19.53
C TRP A 168 9.00 6.91 20.05
N PRO A 169 10.08 7.18 19.29
CA PRO A 169 11.15 8.04 19.79
C PRO A 169 10.66 9.48 20.05
N GLN A 170 9.74 10.01 19.23
CA GLN A 170 9.23 11.37 19.38
C GLN A 170 8.60 11.58 20.76
N ASP A 171 7.62 10.77 21.14
CA ASP A 171 6.89 10.94 22.40
C ASP A 171 7.80 10.78 23.61
N ASN A 172 8.71 9.79 23.57
CA ASN A 172 9.65 9.55 24.66
C ASN A 172 10.64 10.72 24.83
N PHE A 173 11.12 11.32 23.73
CA PHE A 173 11.94 12.54 23.81
C PHE A 173 11.15 13.74 24.32
N TYR A 174 9.92 13.96 23.86
CA TYR A 174 9.10 15.08 24.32
C TYR A 174 8.75 14.99 25.82
N ARG A 175 8.55 13.78 26.35
CA ARG A 175 8.29 13.57 27.79
C ARG A 175 9.50 13.90 28.66
N LEU A 176 10.71 13.66 28.16
CA LEU A 176 11.94 13.96 28.89
C LEU A 176 12.45 15.38 28.67
N ALA A 177 12.02 16.04 27.60
CA ALA A 177 12.40 17.42 27.32
C ALA A 177 11.79 18.37 28.37
N ALA A 178 12.65 19.16 29.01
CA ALA A 178 12.18 20.23 29.88
C ALA A 178 11.34 21.22 29.07
N LYS A 179 10.21 21.66 29.63
CA LYS A 179 9.26 22.55 28.93
C LYS A 179 9.84 23.92 28.57
N HIS A 180 10.93 24.32 29.24
CA HIS A 180 11.61 25.60 29.06
C HIS A 180 12.94 25.47 28.30
N ASP A 181 13.32 24.26 27.87
CA ASP A 181 14.51 24.03 27.05
C ASP A 181 14.19 24.26 25.57
N TRP A 182 14.19 25.53 25.16
CA TRP A 182 13.83 25.92 23.80
C TRP A 182 14.73 25.30 22.70
N PRO A 183 16.06 25.19 22.87
CA PRO A 183 16.90 24.49 21.90
C PRO A 183 16.48 23.05 21.66
N LEU A 184 16.22 22.28 22.73
CA LEU A 184 15.78 20.89 22.61
C LEU A 184 14.38 20.81 22.00
N GLN A 185 13.44 21.64 22.45
CA GLN A 185 12.08 21.70 21.88
C GLN A 185 12.12 22.00 20.37
N ALA A 186 12.96 22.94 19.94
CA ALA A 186 13.16 23.23 18.53
C ALA A 186 13.76 22.03 17.79
N ALA A 187 14.79 21.39 18.34
CA ALA A 187 15.38 20.20 17.74
C ALA A 187 14.35 19.10 17.50
N LEU A 188 13.43 18.86 18.46
CA LEU A 188 12.36 17.87 18.31
C LEU A 188 11.37 18.22 17.21
N VAL A 189 10.98 19.49 17.07
CA VAL A 189 10.09 19.95 16.01
C VAL A 189 10.71 19.71 14.62
N TYR A 190 11.99 20.02 14.46
CA TYR A 190 12.69 19.82 13.18
C TYR A 190 13.06 18.36 12.91
N ALA A 191 13.25 17.55 13.95
CA ALA A 191 13.58 16.13 13.83
C ALA A 191 12.35 15.23 13.61
N PHE A 192 11.18 15.61 14.12
CA PHE A 192 9.96 14.79 14.07
C PHE A 192 8.80 15.50 13.37
N ASN A 193 8.36 16.65 13.87
CA ASN A 193 7.12 17.28 13.40
C ASN A 193 7.19 17.70 11.94
N ILE A 194 8.28 18.35 11.51
CA ILE A 194 8.45 18.76 10.11
C ILE A 194 8.52 17.52 9.19
N PRO A 195 9.34 16.49 9.48
CA PRO A 195 9.32 15.26 8.72
C PRO A 195 7.95 14.56 8.67
N LEU A 196 7.16 14.57 9.75
CA LEU A 196 5.79 14.03 9.75
C LEU A 196 4.89 14.77 8.75
N MET A 197 4.95 16.10 8.73
CA MET A 197 4.20 16.91 7.77
C MET A 197 4.62 16.60 6.33
N LEU A 198 5.94 16.51 6.07
CA LEU A 198 6.46 16.17 4.75
C LEU A 198 6.05 14.76 4.31
N ALA A 199 6.11 13.78 5.22
CA ALA A 199 5.68 12.41 4.98
C ALA A 199 4.19 12.34 4.64
N ALA A 200 3.34 13.09 5.37
CA ALA A 200 1.91 13.18 5.09
C ALA A 200 1.63 13.81 3.72
N VAL A 201 2.31 14.91 3.36
CA VAL A 201 2.18 15.55 2.04
C VAL A 201 2.59 14.59 0.92
N LEU A 202 3.70 13.87 1.10
CA LEU A 202 4.19 12.93 0.11
C LEU A 202 3.24 11.73 -0.07
N LEU A 203 2.65 11.23 1.02
CA LEU A 203 1.64 10.19 0.98
C LEU A 203 0.36 10.68 0.29
N ALA A 204 -0.12 11.89 0.61
CA ALA A 204 -1.27 12.49 -0.05
C ALA A 204 -1.04 12.60 -1.56
N PHE A 205 0.12 13.12 -1.98
CA PHE A 205 0.49 13.21 -3.39
C PHE A 205 0.59 11.84 -4.08
N TYR A 206 1.07 10.83 -3.36
CA TYR A 206 1.13 9.47 -3.88
C TYR A 206 -0.27 8.89 -4.14
N VAL A 207 -1.23 9.12 -3.23
CA VAL A 207 -2.59 8.57 -3.31
C VAL A 207 -3.47 9.33 -4.31
N THR A 208 -3.29 10.64 -4.46
CA THR A 208 -4.11 11.46 -5.39
C THR A 208 -3.65 11.39 -6.84
N ARG A 209 -2.48 10.82 -7.12
CA ARG A 209 -2.03 10.60 -8.50
C ARG A 209 -2.89 9.55 -9.19
N THR A 210 -3.77 10.00 -10.08
CA THR A 210 -4.57 9.14 -10.95
C THR A 210 -3.65 8.30 -11.85
N PRO A 211 -3.81 6.97 -11.91
CA PRO A 211 -3.18 6.18 -12.96
C PRO A 211 -3.65 6.69 -14.33
N PRO A 212 -2.76 6.77 -15.35
CA PRO A 212 -3.20 6.95 -16.73
C PRO A 212 -4.21 5.86 -17.07
N SER A 213 -5.43 6.24 -17.46
CA SER A 213 -6.44 5.26 -17.82
C SER A 213 -5.96 4.51 -19.07
N PRO A 214 -6.02 3.16 -19.07
CA PRO A 214 -5.72 2.39 -20.28
C PRO A 214 -6.73 2.61 -21.41
N PHE A 215 -7.80 3.38 -21.14
CA PHE A 215 -8.88 3.74 -22.05
C PHE A 215 -8.90 5.24 -22.42
N ASP A 216 -7.95 6.06 -21.97
CA ASP A 216 -7.85 7.45 -22.41
C ASP A 216 -7.24 7.50 -23.82
N PHE A 217 -8.13 7.59 -24.83
CA PHE A 217 -7.76 7.69 -26.24
C PHE A 217 -7.60 9.14 -26.73
N GLU A 218 -8.02 10.15 -25.96
CA GLU A 218 -8.10 11.57 -26.39
C GLU A 218 -6.77 12.34 -26.27
N GLN A 219 -5.89 12.01 -25.32
CA GLN A 219 -4.71 12.84 -25.03
C GLN A 219 -3.54 12.72 -26.04
N ALA A 220 -3.59 11.80 -27.00
CA ALA A 220 -2.52 11.61 -27.99
C ALA A 220 -2.79 12.27 -29.34
N GLY A 221 -4.00 12.79 -29.58
CA GLY A 221 -4.36 13.45 -30.84
C GLY A 221 -3.92 14.91 -30.92
N GLU A 222 -3.76 15.59 -29.79
CA GLU A 222 -3.47 17.03 -29.75
C GLU A 222 -1.98 17.35 -29.97
N SER A 223 -1.07 16.45 -29.57
CA SER A 223 0.38 16.72 -29.63
C SER A 223 1.02 16.55 -31.01
N ASP A 224 0.33 15.89 -31.95
CA ASP A 224 0.79 15.74 -33.35
C ASP A 224 0.24 16.84 -34.29
N GLY A 225 -0.62 17.73 -33.78
CA GLY A 225 -1.30 18.76 -34.59
C GLY A 225 -0.62 20.14 -34.63
N VAL A 226 0.36 20.42 -33.77
CA VAL A 226 1.01 21.74 -33.68
C VAL A 226 2.49 21.65 -34.06
N SER A 227 2.76 21.23 -35.29
CA SER A 227 4.10 21.34 -35.89
C SER A 227 4.05 21.31 -37.43
N VAL A 228 3.07 21.97 -38.04
CA VAL A 228 3.22 22.43 -39.44
C VAL A 228 2.43 23.72 -39.63
N ARG A 229 3.10 24.86 -39.49
CA ARG A 229 3.00 26.02 -40.38
C ARG A 229 4.09 27.03 -40.03
#